data_AF-A0A133VDI6-F1
#
_entry.id   AF-A0A133VDI6-F1
#
_cell.length_a   1.000
_cell.length_b   1.000
_cell.length_c   1.000
_cell.angle_alpha   90.00
_cell.angle_beta   90.00
_cell.angle_gamma   90.00
#
_symmetry.space_group_name_H-M   'P 1'
#
loop_
_entity.id
_entity.type
_entity.pdbx_description
1 polymer ?
#
loop_
_entity_poly.entity_id
_entity_poly.type
_entity_poly.pdbx_seq_one_letter_code
_entity_poly.pdbx_strand_id
1 'polypeptide(L)' 'MVTITVSGLHGVGKTTTAKKLAEKFDLRYVSAGTVFRQMAEEQGMTLEEFSKHVEENPEIDEEIDQRTAKEA' A
#
# COMPACT_ATOMS: atom_id res chain seq x y z
N MET A 1 -5.62 10.08 16.62
CA MET A 1 -4.70 8.92 16.55
C MET A 1 -3.40 9.39 15.92
N VAL A 2 -2.26 8.77 16.24
CA VAL A 2 -0.96 9.16 15.66
C VAL A 2 -0.73 8.34 14.40
N THR A 3 -0.56 9.01 13.26
CA THR A 3 -0.25 8.38 11.97
C THR A 3 1.11 8.89 11.48
N ILE A 4 1.97 7.97 11.04
CA ILE A 4 3.32 8.27 10.53
C ILE A 4 3.40 7.85 9.08
N THR A 5 3.50 8.82 8.17
CA THR A 5 3.67 8.54 6.74
C THR A 5 5.16 8.54 6.37
N VAL A 6 5.63 7.47 5.74
CA VAL A 6 7.03 7.31 5.31
C VAL A 6 7.11 7.34 3.77
N SER A 7 7.64 8.42 3.20
CA SER A 7 7.79 8.64 1.76
C SER A 7 9.27 8.75 1.33
N GLY A 8 9.54 8.77 0.02
CA GLY A 8 10.90 8.79 -0.56
C GLY A 8 11.02 7.99 -1.86
N LEU A 9 12.21 7.97 -2.48
CA LEU A 9 12.46 7.31 -3.77
C LEU A 9 12.38 5.77 -3.71
N HIS A 10 12.31 5.11 -4.85
CA HIS A 10 12.36 3.65 -4.92
C HIS A 10 13.72 3.13 -4.42
N GLY A 11 13.73 2.00 -3.70
CA GLY A 11 14.96 1.37 -3.20
C GLY A 11 15.59 1.99 -1.94
N VAL A 12 15.13 3.15 -1.43
CA VAL A 12 15.73 3.81 -0.24
C VAL A 12 15.39 3.17 1.11
N GLY A 13 14.71 2.01 1.11
CA GLY A 13 14.40 1.27 2.35
C GLY A 13 13.19 1.74 3.13
N LYS A 14 12.26 2.51 2.55
CA LYS A 14 11.03 3.01 3.21
C LYS A 14 10.25 1.91 3.94
N THR A 15 9.98 0.81 3.25
CA THR A 15 9.28 -0.36 3.79
C THR A 15 10.00 -0.92 5.01
N THR A 16 11.32 -1.02 4.95
CA THR A 16 12.14 -1.52 6.05
C THR A 16 12.08 -0.58 7.26
N THR A 17 12.19 0.73 7.03
CA THR A 17 12.13 1.74 8.09
C THR A 17 10.74 1.80 8.73
N ALA A 18 9.68 1.81 7.92
CA ALA A 18 8.30 1.87 8.39
C ALA A 18 7.91 0.64 9.23
N LYS A 19 8.34 -0.56 8.84
CA LYS A 19 8.15 -1.78 9.64
C LYS A 19 8.86 -1.70 10.99
N LYS A 20 10.11 -1.25 11.01
CA LYS A 20 10.88 -1.07 12.27
C LYS A 20 10.24 -0.03 13.20
N LEU A 21 9.69 1.05 12.65
CA LEU A 21 8.95 2.04 13.42
C LEU A 21 7.69 1.43 14.02
N ALA A 22 6.93 0.67 13.22
CA ALA A 22 5.74 -0.01 13.66
C ALA A 22 6.02 -0.99 14.81
N GLU A 23 7.03 -1.84 14.67
CA GLU A 23 7.47 -2.78 15.72
C GLU A 23 7.93 -2.07 17.00
N LYS A 24 8.70 -0.98 16.87
CA LYS A 24 9.26 -0.27 18.03
C LYS A 24 8.19 0.46 18.86
N PHE A 25 7.15 0.95 18.22
CA PHE A 25 6.11 1.77 18.85
C PHE A 25 4.77 1.05 18.99
N ASP A 26 4.74 -0.26 18.72
CA ASP A 26 3.52 -1.09 18.72
C ASP A 26 2.40 -0.49 17.87
N LEU A 27 2.76 -0.02 16.67
CA LEU A 27 1.84 0.55 15.69
C LEU A 27 1.47 -0.48 14.63
N ARG A 28 0.28 -0.33 14.04
CA ARG A 28 -0.08 -1.07 12.82
C ARG A 28 0.73 -0.55 11.63
N TYR A 29 1.17 -1.47 10.78
CA TYR A 29 1.83 -1.13 9.52
C TYR A 29 0.85 -1.27 8.35
N VAL A 30 0.59 -0.15 7.66
CA VAL A 30 -0.23 -0.08 6.44
C VAL A 30 0.66 0.38 5.29
N SER A 31 0.47 -0.19 4.10
CA SER A 31 1.13 0.30 2.89
C SER A 31 0.26 0.09 1.66
N ALA A 32 0.31 1.03 0.72
CA ALA A 32 -0.41 0.93 -0.55
C ALA A 32 -0.12 -0.39 -1.29
N GLY A 33 1.13 -0.87 -1.23
CA GLY A 33 1.48 -2.17 -1.83
C GLY A 33 0.80 -3.39 -1.17
N THR A 34 0.40 -3.30 0.11
CA THR A 34 -0.39 -4.36 0.77
C THR A 34 -1.83 -4.30 0.30
N VAL A 35 -2.43 -3.10 0.24
CA VAL A 35 -3.78 -2.88 -0.29
C VAL A 35 -3.89 -3.34 -1.74
N PHE A 36 -2.90 -3.00 -2.57
CA PHE A 36 -2.80 -3.42 -3.97
C PHE A 36 -2.81 -4.95 -4.12
N ARG A 37 -2.00 -5.66 -3.31
CA ARG A 37 -1.96 -7.13 -3.32
C ARG A 37 -3.30 -7.74 -2.92
N GLN A 38 -3.93 -7.18 -1.89
CA GLN A 38 -5.24 -7.66 -1.42
C GLN A 38 -6.32 -7.45 -2.49
N MET A 39 -6.34 -6.29 -3.16
CA MET A 39 -7.29 -6.02 -4.24
C MET A 39 -7.09 -6.96 -5.43
N ALA A 40 -5.84 -7.27 -5.80
CA ALA A 40 -5.56 -8.26 -6.84
C ALA A 40 -6.13 -9.64 -6.47
N GLU A 41 -5.94 -10.09 -5.22
CA GLU A 41 -6.50 -11.34 -4.71
C GLU A 41 -8.03 -11.34 -4.68
N GLU A 42 -8.66 -10.24 -4.25
CA GLU A 42 -10.12 -10.05 -4.25
C GLU A 42 -10.73 -10.15 -5.65
N GLN A 43 -10.00 -9.71 -6.68
CA GLN A 43 -10.41 -9.79 -8.07
C GLN A 43 -9.99 -11.10 -8.78
N GLY A 44 -9.28 -11.99 -8.08
CA GLY A 44 -8.77 -13.23 -8.66
C GLY A 44 -7.72 -13.01 -9.74
N MET A 45 -7.02 -11.88 -9.71
CA MET A 45 -5.97 -11.51 -10.68
C MET A 45 -4.58 -11.74 -10.09
N THR A 46 -3.63 -12.08 -10.95
CA THR A 46 -2.20 -12.01 -10.57
C THR A 46 -1.76 -10.55 -10.39
N LEU A 47 -0.65 -10.31 -9.69
CA LEU A 47 -0.12 -8.96 -9.52
C LEU A 47 0.24 -8.27 -10.83
N GLU A 48 0.67 -9.04 -11.84
CA GLU A 48 1.00 -8.48 -13.15
C GLU A 48 -0.27 -8.08 -13.92
N GLU A 49 -1.29 -8.93 -13.90
CA GLU A 49 -2.60 -8.62 -14.49
C GLU A 49 -3.24 -7.42 -13.82
N PHE A 50 -3.22 -7.38 -12.48
CA PHE A 50 -3.77 -6.28 -11.72
C PHE A 50 -2.98 -4.98 -11.96
N SER A 51 -1.66 -5.04 -12.12
CA SER A 51 -0.85 -3.87 -12.51
C SER A 51 -1.27 -3.29 -13.85
N LYS A 52 -1.48 -4.13 -14.86
CA LYS A 52 -2.00 -3.68 -16.17
C LYS A 52 -3.42 -3.14 -16.05
N HIS A 53 -4.25 -3.78 -15.25
CA HIS A 53 -5.61 -3.33 -14.99
C HIS A 53 -5.65 -1.93 -14.37
N VAL A 54 -4.81 -1.63 -13.38
CA VAL A 54 -4.71 -0.30 -12.77
C VAL A 54 -4.17 0.74 -13.74
N GLU A 55 -3.18 0.39 -14.57
CA GLU A 55 -2.66 1.31 -15.62
C GLU A 55 -3.74 1.71 -16.64
N GLU A 56 -4.67 0.81 -16.95
CA GLU A 56 -5.77 1.06 -17.90
C GLU A 56 -6.99 1.73 -17.25
N ASN A 57 -7.13 1.69 -15.91
CA ASN A 57 -8.30 2.15 -15.16
C ASN A 57 -7.89 3.05 -13.98
N PRO A 58 -7.66 4.37 -14.21
CA PRO A 58 -7.21 5.31 -13.19
C PRO A 58 -8.08 5.39 -11.93
N GLU A 59 -9.37 5.08 -12.04
CA GLU A 59 -10.30 5.01 -10.92
C GLU A 59 -9.91 3.97 -9.86
N ILE A 60 -9.19 2.91 -10.27
CA ILE A 60 -8.72 1.87 -9.35
C ILE A 60 -7.52 2.37 -8.55
N ASP A 61 -6.65 3.17 -9.16
CA ASP A 61 -5.55 3.84 -8.46
C ASP A 61 -6.09 4.78 -7.37
N GLU A 62 -7.14 5.55 -7.70
CA GLU A 62 -7.82 6.39 -6.71
C GLU A 62 -8.48 5.55 -5.60
N GLU A 63 -9.07 4.39 -5.92
CA GLU A 63 -9.62 3.48 -4.93
C GLU A 63 -8.54 2.92 -3.98
N ILE A 64 -7.36 2.56 -4.52
CA ILE A 64 -6.22 2.08 -3.72
C ILE A 64 -5.78 3.15 -2.72
N ASP A 65 -5.68 4.40 -3.16
CA ASP A 65 -5.32 5.53 -2.31
C ASP A 65 -6.37 5.78 -1.23
N GLN A 66 -7.66 5.75 -1.58
CA GLN A 66 -8.76 5.90 -0.63
C GLN A 66 -8.78 4.78 0.42
N ARG A 67 -8.58 3.51 0.01
CA ARG A 67 -8.49 2.37 0.94
C ARG A 67 -7.28 2.50 1.85
N THR A 68 -6.13 2.89 1.31
CA THR A 68 -4.90 3.11 2.08
C THR A 68 -5.08 4.20 3.13
N ALA A 69 -5.76 5.31 2.78
CA ALA A 69 -6.04 6.40 3.71
C ALA A 69 -7.06 6.02 4.79
N LYS A 70 -8.04 5.16 4.50
CA LYS A 70 -9.01 4.65 5.49
C LYS A 70 -8.39 3.67 6.49
N GLU A 71 -7.41 2.90 6.06
CA GLU A 71 -6.69 1.92 6.90
C GLU A 71 -5.73 2.59 7.91
N ALA A 72 -5.20 3.77 7.58
CA ALA A 72 -4.18 4.53 8.33
C ALA A 72 -4.73 5.34 9.51
#